data_AF-A0A2T4X3H5-F1
#
_entry.id   AF-A0A2T4X3H5-F1
#
_cell.length_a   1.000
_cell.length_b   1.000
_cell.length_c   1.000
_cell.angle_alpha   90.00
_cell.angle_beta   90.00
_cell.angle_gamma   90.00
#
_symmetry.space_group_name_H-M   'P 1'
#
loop_
_entity.id
_entity.type
_entity.pdbx_description
1 polymer ?
#
loop_
_entity_poly.entity_id
_entity_poly.type
_entity_poly.pdbx_seq_one_letter_code
_entity_poly.pdbx_strand_id
1 'polypeptide(L)'
;MSATIKILVDRIDESFLEDLKEKYAGAELEITVHREGNPALLQEEEFWAIIDHLAWDETEDKAIVEPVISLLSTLPLSKIYSFQEILAEKLFQLDQAKFARQFPGYPDALSVDGFLYDRLCVVANGKEKYDAVLRNPTLMPTDVSFEPLLDVANQAFLRKTGKAMVFVPTFNYETYSNRGGWNKD
;
A
#
# COMPACT_ATOMS: atom_id res chain seq x y z
N MET A 1 32.83 -5.15 3.20
CA MET A 1 33.08 -5.69 1.85
C MET A 1 31.73 -5.90 1.20
N SER A 2 31.52 -5.42 -0.02
CA SER A 2 30.25 -5.58 -0.75
C SER A 2 30.44 -6.59 -1.88
N ALA A 3 29.51 -7.53 -2.03
CA ALA A 3 29.44 -8.45 -3.16
C ALA A 3 28.22 -8.08 -4.02
N THR A 4 28.39 -8.01 -5.34
CA THR A 4 27.26 -7.80 -6.28
C THR A 4 26.90 -9.13 -6.92
N ILE A 5 25.66 -9.57 -6.74
CA ILE A 5 25.13 -10.81 -7.31
C ILE A 5 24.09 -10.44 -8.36
N LYS A 6 24.33 -10.83 -9.62
CA LYS A 6 23.37 -10.65 -10.73
C LYS A 6 22.77 -12.01 -11.05
N ILE A 7 21.47 -12.16 -10.79
CA ILE A 7 20.72 -13.39 -11.01
C ILE A 7 19.34 -13.04 -11.58
N LEU A 8 18.81 -13.90 -12.46
CA LEU A 8 17.43 -13.77 -12.90
C LEU A 8 16.51 -14.22 -11.77
N VAL A 9 15.39 -13.50 -11.58
CA VAL A 9 14.47 -13.75 -10.46
C VAL A 9 13.90 -15.18 -10.48
N ASP A 10 13.70 -15.76 -11.67
CA ASP A 10 13.20 -17.13 -11.86
C ASP A 10 14.18 -18.22 -11.38
N ARG A 11 15.45 -17.86 -11.16
CA ARG A 11 16.48 -18.75 -10.60
C ARG A 11 16.69 -18.58 -9.10
N ILE A 12 15.95 -17.69 -8.45
CA ILE A 12 15.98 -17.55 -7.01
C ILE A 12 15.07 -18.63 -6.42
N ASP A 13 15.68 -19.63 -5.79
CA ASP A 13 15.00 -20.71 -5.09
C ASP A 13 15.53 -20.86 -3.65
N GLU A 14 14.98 -21.82 -2.91
CA GLU A 14 15.35 -22.07 -1.52
C GLU A 14 16.83 -22.45 -1.36
N SER A 15 17.35 -23.28 -2.28
CA SER A 15 18.77 -23.69 -2.27
C SER A 15 19.70 -22.50 -2.48
N PHE A 16 19.38 -21.61 -3.41
CA PHE A 16 20.15 -20.39 -3.62
C PHE A 16 20.15 -19.49 -2.38
N LEU A 17 19.00 -19.37 -1.70
CA LEU A 17 18.89 -18.58 -0.47
C LEU A 17 19.68 -19.21 0.69
N GLU A 18 19.73 -20.54 0.79
CA GLU A 18 20.57 -21.26 1.77
C GLU A 18 22.06 -20.99 1.54
N ASP A 19 22.54 -21.15 0.30
CA ASP A 19 23.93 -20.85 -0.08
C ASP A 19 24.31 -19.41 0.25
N LEU A 20 23.37 -18.47 0.03
CA LEU A 20 23.58 -17.05 0.30
C LEU A 20 23.68 -16.76 1.80
N LYS A 21 22.88 -17.43 2.63
CA LYS A 21 22.94 -17.34 4.10
C LYS A 21 24.25 -17.90 4.66
N GLU A 22 24.70 -19.05 4.17
CA GLU A 22 25.93 -19.68 4.63
C GLU A 22 27.17 -18.85 4.25
N LYS A 23 27.22 -18.38 3.00
CA LYS A 23 28.39 -17.67 2.47
C LYS A 23 28.55 -16.25 3.00
N TYR A 24 27.44 -15.58 3.31
CA TYR A 24 27.41 -14.17 3.73
C TYR A 24 26.75 -13.98 5.10
N ALA A 25 26.96 -14.94 6.02
CA ALA A 25 26.40 -14.89 7.36
C ALA A 25 26.67 -13.54 8.07
N GLY A 26 25.60 -12.88 8.55
CA GLY A 26 25.66 -11.59 9.23
C GLY A 26 25.77 -10.36 8.31
N ALA A 27 25.72 -10.54 6.99
CA ALA A 27 25.67 -9.43 6.04
C ALA A 27 24.24 -8.90 5.86
N GLU A 28 24.13 -7.61 5.53
CA GLU A 28 22.89 -6.98 5.06
C GLU A 28 22.76 -7.18 3.55
N LEU A 29 21.55 -7.50 3.09
CA LEU A 29 21.26 -7.76 1.68
C LEU A 29 20.43 -6.60 1.10
N GLU A 30 20.98 -5.94 0.08
CA GLU A 30 20.26 -4.99 -0.76
C GLU A 30 19.89 -5.67 -2.09
N ILE A 31 18.60 -5.67 -2.45
CA ILE A 31 18.10 -6.25 -3.70
C ILE A 31 17.62 -5.13 -4.61
N THR A 32 18.29 -4.95 -5.76
CA THR A 32 17.82 -4.09 -6.85
C THR A 32 17.26 -4.95 -7.97
N VAL A 33 15.96 -4.80 -8.27
CA VAL A 33 15.29 -5.55 -9.35
C VAL A 33 15.29 -4.71 -10.62
N HIS A 34 16.03 -5.13 -11.63
CA HIS A 34 15.99 -4.55 -12.98
C HIS A 34 14.99 -5.33 -13.84
N ARG A 35 13.93 -4.67 -14.32
CA ARG A 35 12.92 -5.28 -15.20
C ARG A 35 13.13 -4.79 -16.63
N GLU A 36 13.34 -5.71 -17.58
CA GLU A 36 13.28 -5.41 -19.02
C GLU A 36 11.85 -5.66 -19.51
N GLY A 37 11.22 -4.65 -20.11
CA GLY A 37 9.80 -4.68 -20.47
C GLY A 37 8.89 -4.44 -19.27
N ASN A 38 7.78 -3.73 -19.52
CA ASN A 38 6.79 -3.43 -18.49
C ASN A 38 5.68 -4.50 -18.56
N PRO A 39 5.55 -5.43 -17.60
CA PRO A 39 4.35 -6.27 -17.49
C PRO A 39 3.17 -5.37 -17.09
N ALA A 40 2.62 -4.62 -18.04
CA ALA A 40 1.65 -3.54 -17.90
C ALA A 40 1.28 -3.25 -16.44
N LEU A 41 2.20 -2.61 -15.70
CA LEU A 41 1.94 -2.21 -14.34
C LEU A 41 0.74 -1.28 -14.35
N LEU A 42 -0.06 -1.40 -13.30
CA LEU A 42 -1.23 -0.56 -13.13
C LEU A 42 -0.78 0.89 -13.01
N GLN A 43 -1.35 1.77 -13.85
CA GLN A 43 -1.09 3.21 -13.80
C GLN A 43 -1.99 3.88 -12.75
N GLU A 44 -1.62 5.06 -12.28
CA GLU A 44 -2.39 5.77 -11.26
C GLU A 44 -3.84 6.05 -11.70
N GLU A 45 -4.08 6.35 -12.97
CA GLU A 45 -5.44 6.54 -13.50
C GLU A 45 -6.28 5.27 -13.40
N GLU A 46 -5.66 4.10 -13.62
CA GLU A 46 -6.33 2.80 -13.47
C GLU A 46 -6.61 2.50 -11.99
N PHE A 47 -5.73 2.94 -11.08
CA PHE A 47 -5.91 2.76 -9.63
C PHE A 47 -7.17 3.47 -9.17
N TRP A 48 -7.32 4.74 -9.53
CA TRP A 48 -8.50 5.52 -9.18
C TRP A 48 -9.78 4.97 -9.84
N ALA A 49 -9.71 4.56 -11.10
CA ALA A 49 -10.84 3.91 -11.77
C ALA A 49 -11.28 2.60 -11.07
N ILE A 50 -10.33 1.86 -10.47
CA ILE A 50 -10.65 0.69 -9.65
C ILE A 50 -11.27 1.10 -8.31
N ILE A 51 -10.77 2.13 -7.64
CA ILE A 51 -11.35 2.66 -6.40
C ILE A 51 -12.80 3.11 -6.61
N ASP A 52 -13.12 3.70 -7.76
CA ASP A 52 -14.48 4.16 -8.10
C ASP A 52 -15.51 3.01 -8.19
N HIS A 53 -15.07 1.74 -8.17
CA HIS A 53 -15.95 0.58 -8.10
C HIS A 53 -16.41 0.23 -6.67
N LEU A 54 -15.93 0.92 -5.62
CA LEU A 54 -16.45 0.71 -4.26
C LEU A 54 -17.97 0.95 -4.21
N ALA A 55 -18.72 -0.05 -3.76
CA ALA A 55 -20.18 -0.03 -3.72
C ALA A 55 -20.70 0.70 -2.46
N TRP A 56 -20.59 2.03 -2.44
CA TRP A 56 -20.99 2.86 -1.30
C TRP A 56 -22.50 2.85 -0.98
N ASP A 57 -23.32 2.26 -1.85
CA ASP A 57 -24.73 1.99 -1.59
C ASP A 57 -24.97 0.75 -0.70
N GLU A 58 -23.94 -0.07 -0.48
CA GLU A 58 -23.97 -1.20 0.44
C GLU A 58 -23.73 -0.76 1.89
N THR A 59 -24.20 -1.57 2.85
CA THR A 59 -24.07 -1.28 4.29
C THR A 59 -22.94 -2.04 4.97
N GLU A 60 -22.55 -3.19 4.43
CA GLU A 60 -21.49 -4.01 4.99
C GLU A 60 -20.18 -3.73 4.27
N ASP A 61 -19.13 -3.44 5.03
CA ASP A 61 -17.77 -3.21 4.52
C ASP A 61 -17.32 -4.24 3.47
N LYS A 62 -17.63 -5.52 3.71
CA LYS A 62 -17.30 -6.62 2.79
C LYS A 62 -18.01 -6.48 1.44
N ALA A 63 -19.27 -6.04 1.45
CA ALA A 63 -20.04 -5.80 0.24
C ALA A 63 -19.54 -4.55 -0.49
N ILE A 64 -19.15 -3.50 0.24
CA ILE A 64 -18.59 -2.27 -0.35
C ILE A 64 -17.32 -2.57 -1.16
N VAL A 65 -16.40 -3.40 -0.64
CA VAL A 65 -15.12 -3.71 -1.31
C VAL A 65 -15.18 -4.83 -2.35
N GLU A 66 -16.24 -5.65 -2.34
CA GLU A 66 -16.35 -6.83 -3.20
C GLU A 66 -16.18 -6.55 -4.70
N PRO A 67 -16.76 -5.47 -5.29
CA PRO A 67 -16.55 -5.18 -6.71
C PRO A 67 -15.08 -4.93 -7.06
N VAL A 68 -14.34 -4.23 -6.18
CA VAL A 68 -12.91 -3.95 -6.33
C VAL A 68 -12.11 -5.25 -6.28
N ILE A 69 -12.39 -6.12 -5.30
CA ILE A 69 -11.72 -7.43 -5.17
C ILE A 69 -11.98 -8.29 -6.40
N SER A 70 -13.24 -8.34 -6.85
CA SER A 70 -13.66 -9.10 -8.02
C SER A 70 -12.92 -8.63 -9.26
N LEU A 71 -12.92 -7.32 -9.53
CA LEU A 71 -12.21 -6.72 -10.66
C LEU A 71 -10.71 -7.03 -10.61
N LEU A 72 -10.03 -6.74 -9.50
CA LEU A 72 -8.59 -6.98 -9.34
C LEU A 72 -8.23 -8.45 -9.56
N SER A 73 -9.07 -9.40 -9.12
CA SER A 73 -8.81 -10.84 -9.27
C SER A 73 -8.77 -11.30 -10.75
N THR A 74 -9.41 -10.56 -11.66
CA THR A 74 -9.36 -10.83 -13.11
C THR A 74 -8.07 -10.34 -13.76
N LEU A 75 -7.40 -9.34 -13.19
CA LEU A 75 -6.21 -8.71 -13.75
C LEU A 75 -4.94 -9.58 -13.62
N PRO A 76 -3.88 -9.32 -14.40
CA PRO A 76 -2.57 -9.94 -14.20
C PRO A 76 -2.04 -9.71 -12.78
N LEU A 77 -1.26 -10.66 -12.24
CA LEU A 77 -0.68 -10.54 -10.88
C LEU A 77 0.15 -9.26 -10.71
N SER A 78 0.87 -8.83 -11.75
CA SER A 78 1.63 -7.58 -11.72
C SER A 78 0.75 -6.36 -11.40
N LYS A 79 -0.49 -6.33 -11.89
CA LYS A 79 -1.44 -5.25 -11.58
C LYS A 79 -1.98 -5.30 -10.16
N ILE A 80 -2.17 -6.49 -9.58
CA ILE A 80 -2.57 -6.63 -8.17
C ILE A 80 -1.46 -6.11 -7.25
N TYR A 81 -0.20 -6.48 -7.51
CA TYR A 81 0.94 -5.93 -6.79
C TYR A 81 1.07 -4.42 -6.98
N SER A 82 0.94 -3.90 -8.20
CA SER A 82 0.99 -2.46 -8.46
C SER A 82 -0.15 -1.69 -7.78
N PHE A 83 -1.36 -2.25 -7.70
CA PHE A 83 -2.46 -1.64 -6.95
C PHE A 83 -2.06 -1.43 -5.49
N GLN A 84 -1.50 -2.46 -4.84
CA GLN A 84 -1.07 -2.36 -3.45
C GLN A 84 0.10 -1.38 -3.27
N GLU A 85 1.06 -1.33 -4.21
CA GLU A 85 2.15 -0.34 -4.19
C GLU A 85 1.62 1.10 -4.29
N ILE A 86 0.67 1.36 -5.21
CA ILE A 86 0.07 2.69 -5.35
C ILE A 86 -0.70 3.05 -4.08
N LEU A 87 -1.51 2.13 -3.53
CA LEU A 87 -2.21 2.34 -2.26
C LEU A 87 -1.22 2.71 -1.14
N ALA A 88 -0.15 1.93 -0.98
CA ALA A 88 0.89 2.17 0.01
C ALA A 88 1.54 3.55 -0.15
N GLU A 89 1.86 3.95 -1.38
CA GLU A 89 2.41 5.27 -1.69
C GLU A 89 1.43 6.39 -1.31
N LYS A 90 0.15 6.28 -1.68
CA LYS A 90 -0.86 7.32 -1.35
C LYS A 90 -1.04 7.48 0.16
N LEU A 91 -1.03 6.37 0.91
CA LEU A 91 -1.09 6.38 2.37
C LEU A 91 0.17 6.99 3.00
N PHE A 92 1.35 6.65 2.48
CA PHE A 92 2.62 7.23 2.91
C PHE A 92 2.67 8.75 2.67
N GLN A 93 2.13 9.23 1.55
CA GLN A 93 2.03 10.66 1.27
C GLN A 93 1.09 11.38 2.26
N LEU A 94 0.08 10.70 2.80
CA LEU A 94 -0.80 11.22 3.86
C LEU A 94 -0.25 11.01 5.28
N ASP A 95 0.87 10.28 5.45
CA ASP A 95 1.54 10.07 6.74
C ASP A 95 2.35 11.31 7.14
N GLN A 96 1.69 12.39 7.55
CA GLN A 96 2.37 13.64 7.92
C GLN A 96 1.73 14.33 9.12
N ALA A 97 2.54 15.03 9.91
CA ALA A 97 2.11 15.79 11.08
C ALA A 97 1.00 16.79 10.76
N LYS A 98 1.02 17.43 9.58
CA LYS A 98 0.00 18.41 9.17
C LYS A 98 -1.42 17.83 9.08
N PHE A 99 -1.55 16.54 8.73
CA PHE A 99 -2.84 15.85 8.68
C PHE A 99 -3.22 15.33 10.07
N ALA A 100 -2.25 14.74 10.79
CA ALA A 100 -2.46 14.24 12.15
C ALA A 100 -2.88 15.33 13.15
N ARG A 101 -2.47 16.59 12.95
CA ARG A 101 -2.89 17.75 13.76
C ARG A 101 -4.40 17.98 13.79
N GLN A 102 -5.16 17.44 12.83
CA GLN A 102 -6.62 17.57 12.86
C GLN A 102 -7.27 16.65 13.90
N PHE A 103 -6.56 15.60 14.34
CA PHE A 103 -7.10 14.57 15.20
C PHE A 103 -7.22 15.05 16.65
N PRO A 104 -8.35 14.76 17.32
CA PRO A 104 -8.47 14.96 18.76
C PRO A 104 -7.36 14.20 19.49
N GLY A 105 -6.62 14.89 20.35
CA GLY A 105 -5.55 14.30 21.14
C GLY A 105 -4.17 14.30 20.49
N TYR A 106 -4.00 14.81 19.26
CA TYR A 106 -2.65 15.03 18.72
C TYR A 106 -1.89 16.11 19.53
N PRO A 107 -0.61 15.92 19.89
CA PRO A 107 0.24 14.76 19.56
C PRO A 107 0.17 13.60 20.57
N ASP A 108 -0.36 13.81 21.77
CA ASP A 108 -0.16 12.91 22.91
C ASP A 108 -0.98 11.60 22.88
N ALA A 109 -2.08 11.57 22.12
CA ALA A 109 -3.05 10.48 22.09
C ALA A 109 -3.49 10.10 20.66
N LEU A 110 -2.63 10.31 19.65
CA LEU A 110 -2.92 9.87 18.29
C LEU A 110 -2.95 8.34 18.21
N SER A 111 -4.08 7.77 17.83
CA SER A 111 -4.18 6.34 17.50
C SER A 111 -3.45 6.06 16.18
N VAL A 112 -2.43 5.21 16.21
CA VAL A 112 -1.62 4.88 15.02
C VAL A 112 -2.44 4.15 13.96
N ASP A 113 -3.28 3.20 14.38
CA ASP A 113 -4.16 2.43 13.49
C ASP A 113 -5.34 3.30 13.03
N GLY A 114 -5.92 4.09 13.96
CA GLY A 114 -7.01 5.01 13.62
C GLY A 114 -6.59 6.02 12.55
N PHE A 115 -5.42 6.64 12.70
CA PHE A 115 -4.90 7.55 11.69
C PHE A 115 -4.62 6.85 10.34
N LEU A 116 -4.17 5.60 10.34
CA LEU A 116 -4.05 4.82 9.11
C LEU A 116 -5.40 4.58 8.45
N TYR A 117 -6.43 4.22 9.23
CA TYR A 117 -7.76 3.89 8.71
C TYR A 117 -8.52 5.11 8.19
N ASP A 118 -8.27 6.28 8.77
CA ASP A 118 -8.81 7.54 8.27
C ASP A 118 -8.10 7.97 6.97
N ARG A 119 -6.79 7.71 6.84
CA ARG A 119 -6.07 7.89 5.57
C ARG A 119 -6.60 6.95 4.49
N LEU A 120 -6.91 5.70 4.83
CA LEU A 120 -7.59 4.77 3.92
C LEU A 120 -8.96 5.31 3.49
N CYS A 121 -9.74 5.89 4.40
CA CYS A 121 -11.01 6.52 4.06
C CYS A 121 -10.84 7.65 3.02
N VAL A 122 -9.81 8.49 3.16
CA VAL A 122 -9.51 9.54 2.18
C VAL A 122 -9.26 8.96 0.79
N VAL A 123 -8.47 7.89 0.69
CA VAL A 123 -8.17 7.22 -0.59
C VAL A 123 -9.42 6.53 -1.14
N ALA A 124 -10.20 5.85 -0.28
CA ALA A 124 -11.42 5.16 -0.67
C ALA A 124 -12.48 6.10 -1.26
N ASN A 125 -12.53 7.35 -0.79
CA ASN A 125 -13.42 8.39 -1.33
C ASN A 125 -12.93 9.00 -2.67
N GLY A 126 -11.93 8.37 -3.29
CA GLY A 126 -11.50 8.67 -4.65
C GLY A 126 -10.54 9.85 -4.76
N LYS A 127 -10.10 10.05 -6.01
CA LYS A 127 -9.01 10.97 -6.36
C LYS A 127 -9.27 12.42 -5.92
N GLU A 128 -10.50 12.89 -6.11
CA GLU A 128 -10.84 14.28 -5.79
C GLU A 128 -10.73 14.57 -4.30
N LYS A 129 -11.21 13.65 -3.44
CA LYS A 129 -11.10 13.76 -1.99
C LYS A 129 -9.64 13.70 -1.56
N TYR A 130 -8.88 12.76 -2.11
CA TYR A 130 -7.44 12.65 -1.88
C TYR A 130 -6.68 13.95 -2.21
N ASP A 131 -6.87 14.49 -3.41
CA ASP A 131 -6.24 15.72 -3.87
C ASP A 131 -6.70 16.95 -3.06
N ALA A 132 -7.96 16.97 -2.61
CA ALA A 132 -8.47 18.03 -1.76
C ALA A 132 -7.80 18.03 -0.38
N VAL A 133 -7.66 16.85 0.24
CA VAL A 133 -6.97 16.70 1.54
C VAL A 133 -5.50 17.07 1.40
N LEU A 134 -4.80 16.60 0.36
CA LEU A 134 -3.39 16.97 0.13
C LEU A 134 -3.18 18.48 0.04
N ARG A 135 -4.10 19.20 -0.62
CA ARG A 135 -4.05 20.66 -0.75
C ARG A 135 -4.46 21.38 0.53
N ASN A 136 -5.42 20.84 1.28
CA ASN A 136 -5.91 21.43 2.51
C ASN A 136 -6.01 20.37 3.62
N PRO A 137 -5.01 20.31 4.53
CA PRO A 137 -5.01 19.35 5.62
C PRO A 137 -6.22 19.42 6.55
N THR A 138 -6.92 20.55 6.63
CA THR A 138 -8.14 20.68 7.47
C THR A 138 -9.33 19.87 6.94
N LEU A 139 -9.21 19.28 5.75
CA LEU A 139 -10.22 18.39 5.16
C LEU A 139 -10.01 16.92 5.51
N MET A 140 -8.96 16.61 6.28
CA MET A 140 -8.69 15.27 6.80
C MET A 140 -9.87 14.83 7.69
N PRO A 141 -10.55 13.71 7.39
CA PRO A 141 -11.57 13.17 8.27
C PRO A 141 -10.93 12.72 9.59
N THR A 142 -11.68 12.86 10.69
CA THR A 142 -11.21 12.53 12.06
C THR A 142 -12.16 11.61 12.81
N ASP A 143 -13.26 11.23 12.16
CA ASP A 143 -14.38 10.48 12.72
C ASP A 143 -14.97 9.45 11.72
N VAL A 144 -14.32 9.28 10.56
CA VAL A 144 -14.72 8.33 9.52
C VAL A 144 -13.49 7.60 9.03
N SER A 145 -13.55 6.27 9.08
CA SER A 145 -12.46 5.37 8.72
C SER A 145 -12.92 4.33 7.70
N PHE A 146 -11.97 3.72 6.99
CA PHE A 146 -12.28 2.63 6.05
C PHE A 146 -11.13 1.63 5.95
N GLU A 147 -10.89 0.89 7.04
CA GLU A 147 -9.92 -0.20 7.12
C GLU A 147 -9.99 -1.24 5.97
N PRO A 148 -11.17 -1.68 5.50
CA PRO A 148 -11.28 -2.79 4.54
C PRO A 148 -10.46 -2.63 3.26
N LEU A 149 -10.20 -1.38 2.84
CA LEU A 149 -9.39 -1.09 1.65
C LEU A 149 -7.96 -1.66 1.76
N LEU A 150 -7.41 -1.82 2.96
CA LEU A 150 -6.05 -2.31 3.17
C LEU A 150 -5.83 -3.73 2.64
N ASP A 151 -6.87 -4.55 2.65
CA ASP A 151 -6.78 -5.99 2.37
C ASP A 151 -7.28 -6.37 0.96
N VAL A 152 -7.80 -5.43 0.16
CA VAL A 152 -8.45 -5.75 -1.12
C VAL A 152 -7.51 -6.43 -2.13
N ALA A 153 -6.23 -6.03 -2.17
CA ALA A 153 -5.25 -6.65 -3.05
C ALA A 153 -4.92 -8.08 -2.61
N ASN A 154 -4.77 -8.31 -1.30
CA ASN A 154 -4.52 -9.63 -0.75
C ASN A 154 -5.71 -10.57 -0.98
N GLN A 155 -6.95 -10.09 -0.80
CA GLN A 155 -8.15 -10.87 -1.10
C GLN A 155 -8.28 -11.19 -2.60
N ALA A 156 -7.97 -10.23 -3.48
CA ALA A 156 -7.98 -10.46 -4.92
C ALA A 156 -6.92 -11.48 -5.35
N PHE A 157 -5.71 -11.39 -4.78
CA PHE A 157 -4.62 -12.33 -5.00
C PHE A 157 -4.97 -13.74 -4.50
N LEU A 158 -5.53 -13.84 -3.28
CA LEU A 158 -6.02 -15.09 -2.71
C LEU A 158 -7.09 -15.73 -3.58
N ARG A 159 -8.06 -14.93 -4.04
CA ARG A 159 -9.12 -15.41 -4.94
C ARG A 159 -8.55 -15.96 -6.26
N LYS A 160 -7.54 -15.29 -6.82
CA LYS A 160 -6.93 -15.68 -8.10
C LYS A 160 -6.01 -16.90 -7.98
N THR A 161 -5.29 -17.03 -6.88
CA THR A 161 -4.17 -17.99 -6.76
C THR A 161 -4.39 -19.10 -5.72
N GLY A 162 -5.36 -18.94 -4.83
CA GLY A 162 -5.56 -19.79 -3.66
C GLY A 162 -4.49 -19.62 -2.56
N LYS A 163 -3.64 -18.59 -2.65
CA LYS A 163 -2.55 -18.33 -1.69
C LYS A 163 -2.64 -16.92 -1.12
N ALA A 164 -2.19 -16.71 0.11
CA ALA A 164 -2.04 -15.37 0.67
C ALA A 164 -0.98 -14.59 -0.12
N MET A 165 -1.21 -13.28 -0.30
CA MET A 165 -0.24 -12.40 -0.92
C MET A 165 0.89 -12.11 0.05
N VAL A 166 2.13 -12.42 -0.33
CA VAL A 166 3.31 -11.91 0.37
C VAL A 166 3.68 -10.59 -0.26
N PHE A 167 3.65 -9.52 0.53
CA PHE A 167 3.88 -8.16 0.06
C PHE A 167 4.74 -7.38 1.08
N VAL A 168 5.73 -6.68 0.57
CA VAL A 168 6.55 -5.73 1.32
C VAL A 168 6.53 -4.43 0.52
N PRO A 169 5.92 -3.34 1.02
CA PRO A 169 5.76 -2.12 0.24
C PRO A 169 7.09 -1.40 0.04
N THR A 170 7.21 -0.72 -1.10
CA THR A 170 8.31 0.24 -1.32
C THR A 170 8.22 1.41 -0.33
N PHE A 171 7.00 1.88 -0.08
CA PHE A 171 6.70 2.93 0.90
C PHE A 171 5.91 2.33 2.07
N ASN A 172 6.52 2.22 3.24
CA ASN A 172 5.82 1.71 4.41
C ASN A 172 4.66 2.64 4.79
N TYR A 173 3.42 2.17 4.64
CA TYR A 173 2.21 2.98 4.88
C TYR A 173 1.89 3.17 6.37
N GLU A 174 2.56 2.44 7.26
CA GLU A 174 2.35 2.52 8.70
C GLU A 174 2.60 3.95 9.22
N THR A 175 1.80 4.36 10.21
CA THR A 175 1.90 5.70 10.81
C THR A 175 3.31 5.97 11.36
N TYR A 176 3.86 7.16 11.09
CA TYR A 176 5.24 7.59 11.39
C TYR A 176 6.35 7.07 10.45
N SER A 177 6.01 6.29 9.43
CA SER A 177 7.00 5.76 8.48
C SER A 177 7.55 6.83 7.54
N ASN A 178 6.76 7.84 7.16
CA ASN A 178 7.23 9.00 6.40
C ASN A 178 7.95 9.97 7.33
N ARG A 179 9.13 9.59 7.79
CA ARG A 179 9.93 10.38 8.75
C ARG A 179 10.08 11.85 8.35
N GLY A 180 10.17 12.14 7.04
CA GLY A 180 10.22 13.50 6.51
C GLY A 180 8.94 14.30 6.77
N GLY A 181 7.77 13.67 6.68
CA GLY A 181 6.46 14.27 6.95
C GLY A 181 6.15 14.53 8.42
N TRP A 182 6.97 14.02 9.34
CA TRP A 182 6.80 14.17 10.79
C TRP A 182 7.84 15.09 11.45
N ASN A 183 8.83 15.55 10.69
CA ASN A 183 9.74 16.57 11.16
C ASN A 183 8.96 17.87 11.42
N LYS A 184 9.19 18.48 12.59
CA LYS A 184 8.54 19.72 12.99
C LYS A 184 9.06 20.85 12.08
N ASP A 185 8.15 21.51 11.38
CA ASP A 185 8.28 22.96 11.16
C ASP A 185 8.13 23.69 12.50
#